data_AF-H2ZZ03-F1
#
_entry.id   AF-H2ZZ03-F1
#
_cell.length_a   1.000
_cell.length_b   1.000
_cell.length_c   1.000
_cell.angle_alpha   90.00
_cell.angle_beta   90.00
_cell.angle_gamma   90.00
#
_symmetry.space_group_name_H-M   'P 1'
#
loop_
_entity.id
_entity.type
_entity.pdbx_description
1 polymer ?
#
loop_
_entity_poly.entity_id
_entity_poly.type
_entity_poly.pdbx_seq_one_letter_code
_entity_poly.pdbx_strand_id
1 'polypeptide(L)'
;HRLSADQALVHPWLQEMDLKFTKSLSKERMKKFLVRQKWQKTGTAILALRRMALLSNKPIIVANYSSNYTELNHNQKEAILSLLQKQIQSKPSFTVQLKNQEEVEGSTACLCCHIEGFPDPKVIWYQDDSPIQECSRVWIEYKDNGSCSLIISNILQSDSGLYTCKAMNCLGEATSSAKLTVHPL
;
A
#
# COMPACT_ATOMS: atom_id res chain seq x y z
N HIS A 1 -0.57 -38.41 3.11
CA HIS A 1 0.79 -37.87 3.37
C HIS A 1 0.82 -36.39 3.01
N ARG A 2 1.38 -35.52 3.86
CA ARG A 2 1.63 -34.12 3.48
C ARG A 2 2.76 -34.10 2.45
N LEU A 3 2.50 -33.54 1.28
CA LEU A 3 3.51 -33.36 0.24
C LEU A 3 4.47 -32.25 0.65
N SER A 4 5.76 -32.44 0.40
CA SER A 4 6.73 -31.34 0.46
C SER A 4 6.44 -30.32 -0.64
N ALA A 5 7.00 -29.11 -0.51
CA ALA A 5 6.80 -28.06 -1.51
C ALA A 5 7.25 -28.50 -2.91
N ASP A 6 8.35 -29.27 -2.99
CA ASP A 6 8.92 -29.77 -4.24
C ASP A 6 8.06 -30.89 -4.83
N GLN A 7 7.50 -31.76 -4.00
CA GLN A 7 6.58 -32.82 -4.43
C GLN A 7 5.25 -32.26 -4.94
N ALA A 8 4.77 -31.17 -4.35
CA ALA A 8 3.54 -30.52 -4.78
C ALA A 8 3.67 -29.82 -6.15
N LEU A 9 4.88 -29.37 -6.52
CA LEU A 9 5.17 -28.65 -7.77
C LEU A 9 5.13 -29.54 -9.02
N VAL A 10 5.37 -30.84 -8.86
CA VAL A 10 5.37 -31.83 -9.96
C VAL A 10 4.14 -32.73 -9.96
N HIS A 11 3.21 -32.53 -9.04
CA HIS A 11 2.06 -33.41 -8.90
C HIS A 11 1.00 -33.11 -9.98
N PRO A 12 0.32 -34.14 -10.54
CA PRO A 12 -0.58 -34.01 -11.71
C PRO A 12 -1.68 -32.96 -11.56
N TRP A 13 -2.27 -32.83 -10.36
CA TRP A 13 -3.29 -31.83 -10.04
C TRP A 13 -2.89 -30.38 -10.36
N LEU A 14 -1.59 -30.05 -10.38
CA LEU A 14 -1.07 -28.72 -10.70
C LEU A 14 -0.93 -28.54 -12.22
N GLN A 15 -0.72 -29.63 -12.96
CA GLN A 15 -0.68 -29.65 -14.43
C GLN A 15 -2.08 -29.69 -15.04
N GLU A 16 -3.07 -30.21 -14.30
CA GLU A 16 -4.49 -30.25 -14.68
C GLU A 16 -5.28 -28.98 -14.31
N MET A 17 -4.67 -28.03 -13.58
CA MET A 17 -5.31 -26.74 -13.31
C MET A 17 -5.46 -25.94 -14.62
N ASP A 18 -6.70 -25.81 -15.09
CA ASP A 18 -7.05 -24.92 -16.18
C ASP A 18 -6.59 -23.48 -15.85
N LEU A 19 -5.56 -23.00 -16.55
CA LEU A 19 -4.92 -21.69 -16.36
C LEU A 19 -5.92 -20.52 -16.42
N LYS A 20 -7.14 -20.77 -16.91
CA LYS A 20 -8.28 -19.83 -16.95
C LYS A 20 -8.81 -19.42 -15.58
N PHE A 21 -8.54 -20.16 -14.49
CA PHE A 21 -9.05 -19.84 -13.15
C PHE A 21 -8.04 -19.17 -12.22
N THR A 22 -6.90 -18.75 -12.74
CA THR A 22 -5.96 -17.94 -11.95
C THR A 22 -6.46 -16.51 -11.84
N LYS A 23 -7.23 -16.20 -10.78
CA LYS A 23 -7.54 -14.80 -10.45
C LYS A 23 -6.20 -14.06 -10.26
N SER A 24 -5.89 -13.18 -11.21
CA SER A 24 -4.72 -12.30 -11.16
C SER A 24 -4.58 -11.71 -9.77
N LEU A 25 -3.40 -11.86 -9.18
CA LEU A 25 -3.16 -11.35 -7.84
C LEU A 25 -3.18 -9.81 -7.89
N SER A 26 -4.08 -9.19 -7.14
CA SER A 26 -4.23 -7.73 -7.15
C SER A 26 -2.92 -7.04 -6.73
N LYS A 27 -2.66 -5.84 -7.27
CA LYS A 27 -1.52 -4.98 -6.89
C LYS A 27 -1.39 -4.85 -5.37
N GLU A 28 -2.53 -4.81 -4.68
CA GLU A 28 -2.63 -4.74 -3.22
C GLU A 28 -2.04 -5.96 -2.50
N ARG A 29 -2.27 -7.19 -3.01
CA ARG A 29 -1.68 -8.40 -2.45
C ARG A 29 -0.16 -8.44 -2.67
N MET A 30 0.31 -7.89 -3.80
CA MET A 30 1.73 -7.77 -4.11
C MET A 30 2.44 -6.74 -3.22
N LYS A 31 1.78 -5.61 -2.90
CA LYS A 31 2.26 -4.63 -1.91
C LYS A 31 2.35 -5.25 -0.52
N LYS A 32 1.28 -5.88 -0.04
CA LYS A 32 1.24 -6.60 1.26
C LYS A 32 2.31 -7.67 1.37
N PHE A 33 2.62 -8.35 0.26
CA PHE A 33 3.69 -9.32 0.21
C PHE A 33 5.08 -8.70 0.42
N LEU A 34 5.38 -7.59 -0.25
CA LEU A 34 6.67 -6.92 -0.15
C LEU A 34 6.87 -6.15 1.17
N VAL A 35 5.78 -5.78 1.85
CA VAL A 35 5.85 -5.30 3.23
C VAL A 35 6.20 -6.45 4.17
N ARG A 36 5.58 -7.63 4.00
CA ARG A 36 5.90 -8.86 4.78
C ARG A 36 7.33 -9.37 4.54
N GLN A 37 7.80 -9.34 3.30
CA GLN A 37 9.05 -8.64 2.95
C GLN A 37 10.12 -8.44 4.03
N LYS A 38 9.99 -7.27 4.66
CA LYS A 38 10.91 -6.68 5.62
C LYS A 38 11.15 -7.56 6.86
N TRP A 39 10.36 -8.62 7.09
CA TRP A 39 10.46 -9.48 8.27
C TRP A 39 10.84 -10.94 7.99
N GLN A 40 11.04 -11.35 6.73
CA GLN A 40 11.46 -12.72 6.42
C GLN A 40 12.67 -12.75 5.47
N LYS A 41 13.85 -13.02 6.03
CA LYS A 41 14.98 -13.55 5.26
C LYS A 41 14.57 -14.94 4.75
N THR A 42 14.14 -15.15 3.50
CA THR A 42 14.23 -16.47 2.81
C THR A 42 13.53 -16.51 1.44
N GLY A 43 14.00 -17.42 0.57
CA GLY A 43 13.54 -17.62 -0.81
C GLY A 43 12.04 -17.91 -1.04
N THR A 44 11.24 -18.10 0.01
CA THR A 44 9.77 -18.11 -0.03
C THR A 44 9.21 -16.77 -0.55
N ALA A 45 9.89 -15.67 -0.23
CA ALA A 45 9.77 -14.34 -0.82
C ALA A 45 9.57 -14.38 -2.36
N ILE A 46 10.52 -15.04 -2.99
CA ILE A 46 10.76 -14.87 -4.42
C ILE A 46 10.05 -15.95 -5.21
N LEU A 47 9.78 -17.10 -4.61
CA LEU A 47 8.82 -18.07 -5.15
C LEU A 47 7.40 -17.50 -5.19
N ALA A 48 7.00 -16.77 -4.14
CA ALA A 48 5.75 -16.05 -4.17
C ALA A 48 5.82 -14.89 -5.17
N LEU A 49 6.90 -14.10 -5.26
CA LEU A 49 7.04 -13.08 -6.34
C LEU A 49 6.99 -13.66 -7.76
N ARG A 50 7.62 -14.82 -8.00
CA ARG A 50 7.55 -15.55 -9.27
C ARG A 50 6.13 -16.04 -9.55
N ARG A 51 5.45 -16.64 -8.58
CA ARG A 51 4.03 -17.03 -8.71
C ARG A 51 3.15 -15.81 -8.95
N MET A 52 3.39 -14.70 -8.26
CA MET A 52 2.62 -13.45 -8.39
C MET A 52 2.84 -12.76 -9.74
N ALA A 53 4.07 -12.78 -10.26
CA ALA A 53 4.43 -12.33 -11.59
C ALA A 53 3.62 -13.05 -12.67
N LEU A 54 3.64 -14.39 -12.64
CA LEU A 54 2.89 -15.25 -13.56
C LEU A 54 1.38 -15.01 -13.51
N LEU A 55 0.83 -14.73 -12.32
CA LEU A 55 -0.60 -14.45 -12.14
C LEU A 55 -1.02 -13.05 -12.62
N SER A 56 -0.11 -12.08 -12.66
CA SER A 56 -0.44 -10.68 -13.00
C SER A 56 -0.62 -10.39 -14.50
N ASN A 57 -0.50 -11.40 -15.36
CA ASN A 57 -0.51 -11.31 -16.82
C ASN A 57 0.50 -10.28 -17.40
N LYS A 58 1.47 -9.83 -16.60
CA LYS A 58 2.59 -9.00 -17.04
C LYS A 58 3.85 -9.86 -17.12
N PRO A 59 4.58 -9.85 -18.24
CA PRO A 59 5.82 -10.61 -18.37
C PRO A 59 6.89 -9.96 -17.49
N ILE A 60 7.03 -10.45 -16.27
CA ILE A 60 8.21 -10.13 -15.48
C ILE A 60 9.35 -11.00 -16.00
N ILE A 61 10.51 -10.39 -16.27
CA ILE A 61 11.76 -10.98 -16.76
C ILE A 61 12.40 -11.91 -15.70
N VAL A 62 11.60 -12.76 -15.04
CA VAL A 62 12.06 -13.84 -14.14
C VAL A 62 11.98 -15.19 -14.84
N ALA A 63 11.27 -15.28 -15.97
CA ALA A 63 11.13 -16.51 -16.75
C ALA A 63 12.46 -17.04 -17.30
N ASN A 64 13.50 -16.20 -17.41
CA ASN A 64 14.81 -16.59 -17.93
C ASN A 64 15.77 -17.11 -16.83
N TYR A 65 15.43 -16.95 -15.54
CA TYR A 65 16.22 -17.48 -14.42
C TYR A 65 15.60 -18.81 -13.95
N SER A 66 15.71 -19.84 -14.80
CA SER A 66 15.17 -21.18 -14.56
C SER A 66 16.00 -22.06 -13.63
N SER A 67 17.11 -21.57 -13.07
CA SER A 67 18.02 -22.41 -12.28
C SER A 67 18.01 -21.94 -10.81
N ASN A 68 17.42 -22.74 -9.93
CA ASN A 68 17.52 -22.73 -8.46
C ASN A 68 17.97 -21.43 -7.78
N TYR A 69 17.02 -20.61 -7.30
CA TYR A 69 17.28 -19.37 -6.53
C TYR A 69 18.19 -19.55 -5.30
N THR A 70 18.26 -20.77 -4.75
CA THR A 70 19.19 -21.16 -3.69
C THR A 70 20.66 -20.97 -4.08
N GLU A 71 20.99 -21.10 -5.36
CA GLU A 71 22.34 -20.97 -5.91
C GLU A 71 22.71 -19.53 -6.33
N LEU A 72 21.75 -18.60 -6.31
CA LEU A 72 22.02 -17.20 -6.64
C LEU A 72 22.82 -16.52 -5.53
N ASN A 73 23.83 -15.77 -5.93
CA ASN A 73 24.61 -14.94 -5.01
C ASN A 73 23.80 -13.71 -4.55
N HIS A 74 24.27 -13.03 -3.50
CA HIS A 74 23.60 -11.86 -2.93
C HIS A 74 23.29 -10.77 -3.97
N ASN A 75 24.26 -10.47 -4.85
CA ASN A 75 24.11 -9.39 -5.84
C ASN A 75 23.03 -9.71 -6.89
N GLN A 76 22.94 -10.96 -7.32
CA GLN A 76 21.88 -11.41 -8.23
C GLN A 76 20.50 -11.34 -7.58
N LYS A 77 20.40 -11.70 -6.29
CA LYS A 77 19.16 -11.61 -5.50
C LYS A 77 18.69 -10.16 -5.37
N GLU A 78 19.60 -9.24 -5.05
CA GLU A 78 19.31 -7.81 -4.97
C GLU A 78 18.89 -7.22 -6.33
N ALA A 79 19.54 -7.63 -7.43
CA ALA A 79 19.16 -7.19 -8.77
C ALA A 79 17.73 -7.61 -9.14
N ILE A 80 17.33 -8.84 -8.80
CA ILE A 80 15.95 -9.34 -9.02
C ILE A 80 14.95 -8.57 -8.15
N LEU A 81 15.26 -8.34 -6.87
CA LEU A 81 14.41 -7.57 -5.97
C LEU A 81 14.22 -6.13 -6.46
N SER A 82 15.29 -5.48 -6.90
CA SER A 82 15.25 -4.13 -7.48
C SER A 82 14.37 -4.07 -8.73
N LEU A 83 14.51 -5.04 -9.65
CA LEU A 83 13.68 -5.12 -10.85
C LEU A 83 12.19 -5.30 -10.52
N LEU A 84 11.89 -6.18 -9.55
CA LEU A 84 10.52 -6.43 -9.10
C LEU A 84 9.90 -5.19 -8.45
N GLN A 85 10.63 -4.50 -7.59
CA GLN A 85 10.18 -3.24 -7.00
C GLN A 85 9.86 -2.22 -8.08
N LYS A 86 10.72 -2.08 -9.09
CA LYS A 86 10.52 -1.14 -10.20
C LYS A 86 9.24 -1.41 -11.00
N GLN A 87 8.81 -2.66 -11.12
CA GLN A 87 7.58 -2.99 -11.87
C GLN A 87 6.29 -2.68 -11.12
N ILE A 88 6.36 -2.54 -9.79
CA ILE A 88 5.18 -2.32 -8.94
C ILE A 88 5.11 -0.91 -8.36
N GLN A 89 6.17 -0.14 -8.61
CA GLN A 89 6.29 1.27 -8.29
C GLN A 89 5.13 2.06 -8.92
N SER A 90 4.54 2.94 -8.11
CA SER A 90 3.46 3.82 -8.52
C SER A 90 3.51 5.11 -7.72
N LYS A 91 3.32 6.24 -8.40
CA LYS A 91 3.13 7.53 -7.74
C LYS A 91 1.94 7.46 -6.76
N PRO A 92 1.93 8.27 -5.69
CA PRO A 92 0.80 8.34 -4.78
C PRO A 92 -0.45 8.79 -5.55
N SER A 93 -1.60 8.32 -5.10
CA SER A 93 -2.92 8.66 -5.65
C SER A 93 -3.99 8.43 -4.60
N PHE A 94 -5.03 9.25 -4.65
CA PHE A 94 -6.18 9.14 -3.75
C PHE A 94 -7.30 8.38 -4.46
N THR A 95 -7.57 7.14 -4.04
CA THR A 95 -8.70 6.36 -4.55
C THR A 95 -10.01 6.75 -3.86
N VAL A 96 -9.91 7.27 -2.64
CA VAL A 96 -10.98 7.98 -1.94
C VAL A 96 -10.46 9.36 -1.57
N GLN A 97 -11.09 10.39 -2.13
CA GLN A 97 -10.81 11.79 -1.83
C GLN A 97 -11.43 12.18 -0.50
N LEU A 98 -10.85 13.18 0.17
CA LEU A 98 -11.50 13.88 1.27
C LEU A 98 -12.81 14.50 0.79
N LYS A 99 -13.76 14.63 1.72
CA LYS A 99 -15.06 15.24 1.47
C LYS A 99 -15.29 16.35 2.46
N ASN A 100 -15.94 17.41 2.01
CA ASN A 100 -16.34 18.50 2.89
C ASN A 100 -17.24 17.95 4.01
N GLN A 101 -17.08 18.50 5.20
CA GLN A 101 -17.80 18.10 6.40
C GLN A 101 -18.31 19.35 7.12
N GLU A 102 -19.48 19.20 7.72
CA GLU A 102 -20.06 20.17 8.63
C GLU A 102 -20.28 19.47 9.95
N GLU A 103 -19.80 20.09 11.02
CA GLU A 103 -19.83 19.53 12.37
C GLU A 103 -20.27 20.61 13.35
N VAL A 104 -20.64 20.20 14.56
CA VAL A 104 -21.01 21.12 15.64
C VAL A 104 -19.87 21.16 16.66
N GLU A 105 -19.60 22.34 17.21
CA GLU A 105 -18.63 22.53 18.28
C GLU A 105 -18.82 21.48 19.40
N GLY A 106 -17.72 20.95 19.94
CA GLY A 106 -17.73 19.86 20.93
C GLY A 106 -17.91 18.44 20.35
N SER A 107 -18.25 18.29 19.06
CA SER A 107 -18.29 16.96 18.40
C SER A 107 -16.88 16.42 18.09
N THR A 108 -16.80 15.31 17.36
CA THR A 108 -15.53 14.76 16.85
C THR A 108 -15.59 14.70 15.33
N ALA A 109 -14.69 15.41 14.65
CA ALA A 109 -14.56 15.36 13.20
C ALA A 109 -13.60 14.23 12.78
N CYS A 110 -13.90 13.56 11.66
CA CYS A 110 -13.06 12.51 11.10
C CYS A 110 -12.94 12.64 9.58
N LEU A 111 -11.82 13.20 9.13
CA LEU A 111 -11.50 13.41 7.73
C LEU A 111 -10.79 12.17 7.18
N CYS A 112 -11.49 11.40 6.35
CA CYS A 112 -11.00 10.12 5.84
C CYS A 112 -10.68 10.16 4.35
N CYS A 113 -9.58 9.51 3.98
CA CYS A 113 -9.19 9.29 2.60
C CYS A 113 -8.52 7.93 2.43
N HIS A 114 -8.31 7.52 1.17
CA HIS A 114 -7.62 6.27 0.86
C HIS A 114 -6.52 6.54 -0.15
N ILE A 115 -5.30 6.16 0.22
CA ILE A 115 -4.07 6.46 -0.50
C ILE A 115 -3.52 5.17 -1.06
N GLU A 116 -3.26 5.17 -2.37
CA GLU A 116 -2.48 4.14 -3.03
C GLU A 116 -1.15 4.73 -3.51
N GLY A 117 -0.05 4.06 -3.19
CA GLY A 117 1.27 4.34 -3.76
C GLY A 117 2.22 3.17 -3.52
N PHE A 118 3.32 3.10 -4.25
CA PHE A 118 4.45 2.25 -3.91
C PHE A 118 5.77 2.87 -4.42
N PRO A 119 6.82 3.03 -3.61
CA PRO A 119 6.92 2.70 -2.18
C PRO A 119 5.87 3.44 -1.33
N ASP A 120 5.68 2.97 -0.10
CA ASP A 120 4.66 3.50 0.81
C ASP A 120 4.82 5.03 0.96
N PRO A 121 3.78 5.83 0.64
CA PRO A 121 3.91 7.28 0.68
C PRO A 121 4.07 7.82 2.09
N LYS A 122 4.92 8.84 2.24
CA LYS A 122 4.91 9.70 3.42
C LYS A 122 3.66 10.59 3.34
N VAL A 123 2.87 10.63 4.41
CA VAL A 123 1.65 11.44 4.51
C VAL A 123 1.87 12.61 5.46
N ILE A 124 1.42 13.80 5.05
CA ILE A 124 1.45 15.03 5.84
C ILE A 124 0.09 15.71 5.71
N TRP A 125 -0.46 16.17 6.83
CA TRP A 125 -1.72 16.91 6.88
C TRP A 125 -1.49 18.39 7.13
N TYR A 126 -2.34 19.22 6.54
CA TYR A 126 -2.32 20.67 6.64
C TYR A 126 -3.72 21.19 6.97
N GLN A 127 -3.80 22.25 7.77
CA GLN A 127 -4.96 23.12 7.94
C GLN A 127 -4.56 24.51 7.45
N ASP A 128 -5.22 25.03 6.43
CA ASP A 128 -4.95 26.35 5.84
C ASP A 128 -3.45 26.56 5.57
N ASP A 129 -2.85 25.60 4.85
CA ASP A 129 -1.43 25.54 4.47
C ASP A 129 -0.42 25.38 5.63
N SER A 130 -0.89 25.31 6.88
CA SER A 130 -0.06 25.07 8.06
C SER A 130 -0.02 23.58 8.41
N PRO A 131 1.17 22.97 8.62
CA PRO A 131 1.27 21.56 8.91
C PRO A 131 0.65 21.24 10.29
N ILE A 132 -0.18 20.21 10.32
CA ILE A 132 -0.84 19.74 11.54
C ILE A 132 0.15 18.87 12.33
N GLN A 133 0.24 19.12 13.62
CA GLN A 133 0.96 18.29 14.57
C GLN A 133 -0.03 17.53 15.45
N GLU A 134 0.26 16.25 15.69
CA GLU A 134 -0.55 15.44 16.61
C GLU A 134 -0.43 15.98 18.04
N CYS A 135 -1.54 15.98 18.75
CA CYS A 135 -1.64 16.36 20.15
C CYS A 135 -2.74 15.54 20.84
N SER A 136 -3.10 15.87 22.08
CA SER A 136 -4.13 15.15 22.83
C SER A 136 -5.51 15.14 22.14
N ARG A 137 -5.78 16.15 21.31
CA ARG A 137 -7.07 16.36 20.64
C ARG A 137 -7.07 15.98 19.17
N VAL A 138 -5.89 15.94 18.54
CA VAL A 138 -5.70 15.74 17.11
C VAL A 138 -4.74 14.59 16.88
N TRP A 139 -5.17 13.55 16.15
CA TRP A 139 -4.28 12.44 15.80
C TRP A 139 -4.56 11.92 14.39
N ILE A 140 -3.56 11.26 13.82
CA ILE A 140 -3.56 10.76 12.45
C ILE A 140 -3.42 9.23 12.50
N GLU A 141 -4.35 8.54 11.85
CA GLU A 141 -4.23 7.12 11.59
C GLU A 141 -3.82 6.87 10.14
N TYR A 142 -2.75 6.10 9.93
CA TYR A 142 -2.41 5.57 8.61
C TYR A 142 -2.18 4.06 8.69
N LYS A 143 -3.01 3.30 7.95
CA LYS A 143 -3.05 1.83 7.99
C LYS A 143 -2.38 1.23 6.76
N ASP A 144 -1.81 0.04 6.91
CA ASP A 144 -1.12 -0.71 5.83
C ASP A 144 -1.96 -0.93 4.56
N ASN A 145 -3.29 -0.85 4.68
CA ASN A 145 -4.21 -1.00 3.55
C ASN A 145 -4.43 0.31 2.78
N GLY A 146 -3.76 1.41 3.13
CA GLY A 146 -3.91 2.71 2.48
C GLY A 146 -4.99 3.61 3.11
N SER A 147 -5.71 3.14 4.13
CA SER A 147 -6.68 3.98 4.85
C SER A 147 -5.94 5.04 5.66
N CYS A 148 -6.28 6.32 5.45
CA CYS A 148 -5.72 7.44 6.19
C CYS A 148 -6.83 8.34 6.73
N SER A 149 -6.74 8.67 8.02
CA SER A 149 -7.75 9.46 8.73
C SER A 149 -7.07 10.50 9.62
N LEU A 150 -7.57 11.74 9.59
CA LEU A 150 -7.28 12.76 10.58
C LEU A 150 -8.51 12.88 11.50
N ILE A 151 -8.30 12.69 12.79
CA ILE A 151 -9.35 12.76 13.79
C ILE A 151 -9.09 13.94 14.73
N ILE A 152 -10.14 14.73 14.96
CA ILE A 152 -10.11 15.92 15.81
C ILE A 152 -11.26 15.76 16.80
N SER A 153 -10.96 15.51 18.07
CA SER A 153 -11.97 15.43 19.13
C SER A 153 -12.31 16.82 19.68
N ASN A 154 -13.46 16.94 20.34
CA ASN A 154 -13.92 18.17 20.98
C ASN A 154 -13.65 19.42 20.10
N ILE A 155 -14.19 19.41 18.88
CA ILE A 155 -13.84 20.41 17.86
C ILE A 155 -14.26 21.80 18.32
N LEU A 156 -13.49 22.80 17.95
CA LEU A 156 -13.74 24.22 18.23
C LEU A 156 -14.06 24.95 16.93
N GLN A 157 -14.69 26.12 17.01
CA GLN A 157 -14.93 26.95 15.81
C GLN A 157 -13.64 27.29 15.05
N SER A 158 -12.51 27.45 15.77
CA SER A 158 -11.18 27.68 15.19
C SER A 158 -10.62 26.50 14.39
N ASP A 159 -11.20 25.31 14.52
CA ASP A 159 -10.82 24.15 13.71
C ASP A 159 -11.48 24.17 12.33
N SER A 160 -12.39 25.11 12.05
CA SER A 160 -12.88 25.35 10.70
C SER A 160 -11.74 25.74 9.78
N GLY A 161 -11.72 25.21 8.56
CA GLY A 161 -10.65 25.51 7.62
C GLY A 161 -10.60 24.56 6.42
N LEU A 162 -9.63 24.80 5.54
CA LEU A 162 -9.29 23.90 4.45
C LEU A 162 -8.26 22.89 4.94
N TYR A 163 -8.65 21.62 4.98
CA TYR A 163 -7.77 20.51 5.33
C TYR A 163 -7.22 19.87 4.07
N THR A 164 -5.89 19.71 4.01
CA THR A 164 -5.20 19.06 2.89
C THR A 164 -4.37 17.89 3.37
N CYS A 165 -4.61 16.72 2.79
CA CYS A 165 -3.77 15.54 2.94
C CYS A 165 -2.82 15.46 1.75
N LYS A 166 -1.51 15.46 2.01
CA LYS A 166 -0.45 15.36 1.01
C LYS A 166 0.29 14.03 1.17
N ALA A 167 0.33 13.24 0.09
CA ALA A 167 1.03 11.96 0.04
C ALA A 167 2.20 12.04 -0.94
N MET A 168 3.41 11.62 -0.53
CA MET A 168 4.63 11.74 -1.34
C MET A 168 5.48 10.47 -1.28
N ASN A 169 6.01 10.05 -2.43
CA ASN A 169 7.08 9.05 -2.52
C ASN A 169 8.13 9.47 -3.57
N CYS A 170 9.11 8.61 -3.84
CA CYS A 170 10.19 8.92 -4.80
C CYS A 170 9.74 9.10 -6.26
N LEU A 171 8.49 8.79 -6.59
CA LEU A 171 7.92 8.91 -7.94
C LEU A 171 7.04 10.14 -8.11
N GLY A 172 6.75 10.85 -7.02
CA GLY A 172 5.96 12.08 -7.04
C GLY A 172 5.06 12.23 -5.82
N GLU A 173 4.09 13.12 -5.98
CA GLU A 173 3.16 13.51 -4.93
C GLU A 173 1.72 13.55 -5.43
N ALA A 174 0.78 13.44 -4.50
CA ALA A 174 -0.63 13.70 -4.71
C ALA A 174 -1.19 14.43 -3.49
N THR A 175 -2.26 15.18 -3.70
CA THR A 175 -2.98 15.91 -2.66
C THR A 175 -4.47 15.69 -2.77
N SER A 176 -5.16 15.68 -1.64
CA SER A 176 -6.61 15.76 -1.53
C SER A 176 -6.95 16.83 -0.50
N SER A 177 -7.97 17.64 -0.77
CA SER A 177 -8.40 18.71 0.15
C SER A 177 -9.90 18.65 0.41
N ALA A 178 -10.32 19.08 1.59
CA ALA A 178 -11.72 19.25 1.96
C ALA A 178 -11.90 20.37 2.98
N LYS A 179 -13.06 21.03 2.94
CA LYS A 179 -13.42 22.06 3.90
C LYS A 179 -14.15 21.44 5.10
N LEU A 180 -13.69 21.75 6.30
CA LEU A 180 -14.43 21.51 7.55
C LEU A 180 -15.07 22.82 7.99
N THR A 181 -16.37 22.79 8.25
CA THR A 181 -17.11 23.94 8.81
C THR A 181 -17.68 23.53 10.16
N VAL A 182 -17.33 24.28 11.20
CA VAL A 182 -17.81 24.03 12.56
C VAL A 182 -18.86 25.07 12.92
N HIS A 183 -20.06 24.59 13.23
CA HIS A 183 -21.17 25.41 13.70
C HIS A 183 -21.08 25.58 15.22
N PRO A 184 -21.39 26.78 15.75
CA PRO A 184 -21.46 27.00 17.20
C PRO A 184 -22.49 26.07 17.84
N LEU A 185 -22.21 25.65 19.08
CA LEU A 185 -23.13 24.87 19.90
C LEU A 185 -24.30 25.71 20.44
#